data_AF-A0A522FEF2-F1
#
_entry.id   AF-A0A522FEF2-F1
#
_cell.length_a   1.000
_cell.length_b   1.000
_cell.length_c   1.000
_cell.angle_alpha   90.00
_cell.angle_beta   90.00
_cell.angle_gamma   90.00
#
_symmetry.space_group_name_H-M   'P 1'
#
loop_
_entity.id
_entity.type
_entity.pdbx_description
1 polymer ?
#
loop_
_entity_poly.entity_id
_entity_poly.type
_entity_poly.pdbx_seq_one_letter_code
_entity_poly.pdbx_strand_id
1 'polypeptide(L)'
;MPVPQLFADTTDPLKQKVQKKIEALWSSSYSRTAHHRFQIPNLTEQQLRDLATLCTNEQSVAEVHKVLLHKLPKTDIHVHAEAGFLMDIDLARELARRNGCRFPEELVDKANNRWLYRGKENFDIFLQDFRTISELIHTPKDIEDLMYAFYKYCYEHNVIFALPGISWVQCQDKMDFVEFNNAYNAGLARGIKEFGQTTICRLRYYQERHVDTQLFEKIRSLLQAHPNPMIMTIGLAGGENGFPFSMFKKYYVDDRANRQVPNNQWYFLTAHMEEYSTPPQIVAAAEVLDWMAHGRHIADDEKCLEEMARIGQLFESCPLSDQACCPDQVPSVDKHWQLRKLLDRGLVSLNSDDQGFFGGVAEVYAEVFKKLPASFVELLNCTLNGVSHASQRSLLDMKQYQPEQFAKYMDIVTLGLLKIEFFCQYAALLPHLVKLADLQLQKDLFTIDLKTSVANLNGLLARIPAEQQELVESLRILAALQEANVNLTAKVTQRTLQGIEQFTTNTQKFDYQPDQKYSSLMGFQ
;
A
#
# COMPACT_ATOMS: atom_id res chain seq x y z
N MET A 1 8.88 -18.00 -10.76
CA MET A 1 7.57 -17.87 -11.46
C MET A 1 7.73 -16.82 -12.54
N PRO A 2 7.26 -17.01 -13.78
CA PRO A 2 7.44 -16.00 -14.82
C PRO A 2 6.57 -14.78 -14.54
N VAL A 3 7.09 -13.58 -14.85
CA VAL A 3 6.27 -12.37 -14.97
C VAL A 3 5.50 -12.42 -16.30
N PRO A 4 4.39 -11.68 -16.44
CA PRO A 4 3.70 -11.52 -17.71
C PRO A 4 4.64 -11.01 -18.81
N GLN A 5 4.41 -11.47 -20.04
CA GLN A 5 5.08 -10.93 -21.22
C GLN A 5 4.53 -9.53 -21.52
N LEU A 6 5.37 -8.51 -21.41
CA LEU A 6 4.98 -7.10 -21.57
C LEU A 6 4.81 -6.70 -23.04
N PHE A 7 5.53 -7.37 -23.93
CA PHE A 7 5.56 -7.08 -25.36
C PHE A 7 5.36 -8.40 -26.13
N ALA A 8 4.30 -8.47 -26.93
CA ALA A 8 4.03 -9.63 -27.77
C ALA A 8 5.15 -9.80 -28.82
N ASP A 9 5.77 -10.98 -28.86
CA ASP A 9 6.71 -11.48 -29.88
C ASP A 9 7.60 -10.42 -30.55
N THR A 10 8.22 -9.58 -29.73
CA THR A 10 9.02 -8.46 -30.23
C THR A 10 10.48 -8.85 -30.44
N THR A 11 10.98 -8.55 -31.64
CA THR A 11 12.43 -8.61 -31.95
C THR A 11 13.15 -7.31 -31.58
N ASP A 12 12.44 -6.32 -31.03
CA ASP A 12 13.00 -5.04 -30.61
C ASP A 12 13.94 -5.25 -29.39
N PRO A 13 15.26 -5.01 -29.52
CA PRO A 13 16.22 -5.19 -28.45
C PRO A 13 15.91 -4.35 -27.20
N LEU A 14 15.32 -3.16 -27.37
CA LEU A 14 14.98 -2.26 -26.25
C LEU A 14 13.85 -2.86 -25.40
N LYS A 15 12.79 -3.37 -26.06
CA LYS A 15 11.66 -4.00 -25.39
C LYS A 15 12.08 -5.30 -24.69
N GLN A 16 12.97 -6.09 -25.30
CA GLN A 16 13.58 -7.25 -24.64
C GLN A 16 14.42 -6.88 -23.42
N LYS A 17 15.15 -5.76 -23.47
CA LYS A 17 15.91 -5.23 -22.32
C LYS A 17 14.99 -4.82 -21.17
N VAL A 18 13.86 -4.16 -21.46
CA VAL A 18 12.84 -3.83 -20.46
C VAL A 18 12.25 -5.11 -19.83
N GLN A 19 11.84 -6.08 -20.64
CA GLN A 19 11.33 -7.37 -20.14
C GLN A 19 12.31 -8.04 -19.17
N LYS A 20 13.60 -8.12 -19.54
CA LYS A 20 14.66 -8.70 -18.70
C LYS A 20 14.87 -7.95 -17.38
N LYS A 21 14.78 -6.61 -17.40
CA LYS A 21 14.87 -5.79 -16.17
C LYS A 21 13.74 -6.13 -15.20
N ILE A 22 12.52 -6.26 -15.69
CA ILE A 22 11.35 -6.62 -14.86
C ILE A 22 11.45 -8.06 -14.34
N GLU A 23 11.90 -9.00 -15.17
CA GLU A 23 12.18 -10.38 -14.76
C GLU A 23 13.25 -10.48 -13.67
N ALA A 24 14.33 -9.71 -13.79
CA ALA A 24 15.40 -9.65 -12.80
C ALA A 24 14.90 -9.06 -11.49
N LEU A 25 14.15 -7.95 -11.54
CA LEU A 25 13.59 -7.33 -10.35
C LEU A 25 12.63 -8.28 -9.62
N TRP A 26 11.72 -8.94 -10.36
CA TRP A 26 10.84 -9.97 -9.80
C TRP A 26 11.61 -11.12 -9.16
N SER A 27 12.62 -11.67 -9.84
CA SER A 27 13.43 -12.78 -9.32
C SER A 27 14.17 -12.39 -8.04
N SER A 28 14.59 -11.13 -7.93
CA SER A 28 15.28 -10.60 -6.75
C SER A 28 14.37 -10.30 -5.56
N SER A 29 13.05 -10.16 -5.76
CA SER A 29 12.09 -9.77 -4.70
C SER A 29 12.07 -10.75 -3.51
N TYR A 30 12.41 -12.02 -3.75
CA TYR A 30 12.52 -13.06 -2.73
C TYR A 30 13.98 -13.32 -2.26
N SER A 31 14.98 -12.68 -2.87
CA SER A 31 16.40 -12.86 -2.55
C SER A 31 16.85 -11.88 -1.46
N ARG A 32 16.94 -12.29 -0.20
CA ARG A 32 17.11 -11.41 0.98
C ARG A 32 18.51 -10.76 1.17
N THR A 33 19.43 -10.91 0.21
CA THR A 33 20.69 -10.12 0.16
C THR A 33 20.45 -8.80 -0.58
N ALA A 34 20.06 -7.77 0.17
CA ALA A 34 19.37 -6.57 -0.32
C ALA A 34 20.25 -5.48 -0.99
N HIS A 35 21.57 -5.53 -0.85
CA HIS A 35 22.42 -4.36 -1.14
C HIS A 35 22.71 -4.09 -2.63
N HIS A 36 22.33 -4.99 -3.55
CA HIS A 36 22.63 -4.84 -4.98
C HIS A 36 21.42 -4.95 -5.91
N ARG A 37 20.19 -4.91 -5.37
CA ARG A 37 18.97 -5.11 -6.17
C ARG A 37 18.64 -3.94 -7.09
N PHE A 38 18.90 -2.71 -6.65
CA PHE A 38 18.58 -1.49 -7.40
C PHE A 38 19.85 -0.79 -7.85
N GLN A 39 19.84 -0.28 -9.08
CA GLN A 39 20.89 0.58 -9.62
C GLN A 39 20.56 2.04 -9.32
N ILE A 40 20.71 2.45 -8.06
CA ILE A 40 20.58 3.86 -7.66
C ILE A 40 22.00 4.45 -7.54
N PRO A 41 22.34 5.52 -8.28
CA PRO A 41 23.67 6.11 -8.19
C PRO A 41 23.89 6.80 -6.84
N ASN A 42 25.07 6.62 -6.27
CA ASN A 42 25.54 7.45 -5.16
C ASN A 42 25.96 8.81 -5.71
N LEU A 43 25.07 9.79 -5.63
CA LEU A 43 25.34 11.16 -6.05
C LEU A 43 26.36 11.80 -5.11
N THR A 44 27.41 12.40 -5.67
CA THR A 44 28.38 13.16 -4.87
C THR A 44 27.73 14.44 -4.33
N GLU A 45 28.32 15.01 -3.27
CA GLU A 45 27.84 16.28 -2.72
C GLU A 45 27.81 17.39 -3.79
N GLN A 46 28.80 17.42 -4.69
CA GLN A 46 28.81 18.37 -5.81
C GLN A 46 27.64 18.13 -6.77
N GLN A 47 27.39 16.87 -7.16
CA GLN A 47 26.25 16.56 -8.03
C GLN A 47 24.92 16.94 -7.38
N LEU A 48 24.78 16.74 -6.07
CA LEU A 48 23.58 17.17 -5.33
C LEU A 48 23.44 18.70 -5.31
N ARG A 49 24.53 19.45 -5.15
CA ARG A 49 24.52 20.92 -5.22
C ARG A 49 24.17 21.42 -6.63
N ASP A 50 24.70 20.78 -7.67
CA ASP A 50 24.40 21.10 -9.06
C ASP A 50 22.92 20.84 -9.36
N LEU A 51 22.39 19.69 -8.96
CA LEU A 51 20.96 19.38 -9.09
C LEU A 51 20.06 20.30 -8.27
N ALA A 52 20.53 20.81 -7.13
CA ALA A 52 19.76 21.75 -6.32
C ALA A 52 19.45 23.04 -7.09
N THR A 53 20.35 23.46 -7.99
CA THR A 53 20.15 24.63 -8.88
C THR A 53 18.99 24.44 -9.88
N LEU A 54 18.56 23.19 -10.10
CA LEU A 54 17.41 22.86 -10.94
C LEU A 54 16.09 22.87 -10.15
N CYS A 55 16.15 22.77 -8.82
CA CYS A 55 14.97 22.71 -7.94
C CYS A 55 14.48 24.12 -7.57
N THR A 56 15.39 24.95 -7.05
CA THR A 56 15.12 26.30 -6.56
C THR A 56 16.36 27.19 -6.79
N ASN A 57 16.27 28.48 -6.49
CA ASN A 57 17.45 29.36 -6.49
C ASN A 57 18.41 29.08 -5.31
N GLU A 58 18.05 28.19 -4.38
CA GLU A 58 18.87 27.81 -3.24
C GLU A 58 19.60 26.48 -3.49
N GLN A 59 20.92 26.45 -3.24
CA GLN A 59 21.77 25.27 -3.41
C GLN A 59 21.66 24.27 -2.25
N SER A 60 20.43 23.94 -1.84
CA SER A 60 20.16 23.04 -0.71
C SER A 60 20.06 21.58 -1.15
N VAL A 61 20.97 20.73 -0.67
CA VAL A 61 20.93 19.27 -0.87
C VAL A 61 19.64 18.66 -0.31
N ALA A 62 19.11 19.21 0.77
CA ALA A 62 17.86 18.75 1.38
C ALA A 62 16.66 18.88 0.43
N GLU A 63 16.63 19.90 -0.43
CA GLU A 63 15.58 20.07 -1.42
C GLU A 63 15.66 19.02 -2.53
N VAL A 64 16.86 18.64 -2.97
CA VAL A 64 17.02 17.53 -3.92
C VAL A 64 16.50 16.22 -3.32
N HIS A 65 16.87 15.91 -2.06
CA HIS A 65 16.35 14.73 -1.37
C HIS A 65 14.82 14.76 -1.25
N LYS A 66 14.24 15.92 -0.95
CA LYS A 66 12.78 16.11 -0.88
C LYS A 66 12.11 15.84 -2.23
N VAL A 67 12.65 16.37 -3.33
CA VAL A 67 12.15 16.11 -4.68
C VAL A 67 12.26 14.62 -5.04
N LEU A 68 13.39 13.98 -4.75
CA LEU A 68 13.59 12.56 -5.02
C LEU A 68 12.68 11.67 -4.16
N LEU A 69 12.47 11.99 -2.88
CA LEU A 69 11.51 11.31 -2.01
C LEU A 69 10.06 11.48 -2.50
N HIS A 70 9.71 12.66 -3.03
CA HIS A 70 8.40 12.87 -3.63
C HIS A 70 8.21 12.00 -4.89
N LYS A 71 9.22 11.89 -5.74
CA LYS A 71 9.23 11.06 -6.96
C LYS A 71 9.34 9.55 -6.68
N LEU A 72 9.89 9.16 -5.53
CA LEU A 72 10.06 7.77 -5.14
C LEU A 72 8.69 7.05 -5.13
N PRO A 73 8.55 5.89 -5.81
CA PRO A 73 7.37 5.06 -5.69
C PRO A 73 7.24 4.53 -4.27
N LYS A 74 6.04 4.60 -3.72
CA LYS A 74 5.69 4.13 -2.37
C LYS A 74 4.60 3.08 -2.43
N THR A 75 4.48 2.29 -1.38
CA THR A 75 3.33 1.41 -1.17
C THR A 75 2.70 1.77 0.16
N ASP A 76 1.39 1.54 0.30
CA ASP A 76 0.71 1.64 1.59
C ASP A 76 -0.25 0.47 1.73
N ILE A 77 0.28 -0.66 2.19
CA ILE A 77 -0.46 -1.92 2.27
C ILE A 77 -1.07 -2.16 3.65
N HIS A 78 -0.79 -1.28 4.61
CA HIS A 78 -1.36 -1.27 5.94
C HIS A 78 -1.88 0.13 6.27
N VAL A 79 -3.14 0.34 5.95
CA VAL A 79 -3.85 1.58 6.21
C VAL A 79 -5.32 1.30 6.47
N HIS A 80 -5.93 2.00 7.41
CA HIS A 80 -7.32 1.80 7.83
C HIS A 80 -8.25 2.78 7.14
N ALA A 81 -9.31 2.28 6.52
CA ALA A 81 -10.16 3.06 5.63
C ALA A 81 -11.25 3.88 6.33
N GLU A 82 -11.65 3.51 7.54
CA GLU A 82 -12.73 4.17 8.26
C GLU A 82 -12.28 5.55 8.78
N ALA A 83 -12.15 5.74 10.09
CA ALA A 83 -11.58 6.97 10.64
C ALA A 83 -10.13 7.19 10.21
N GLY A 84 -9.38 6.13 9.86
CA GLY A 84 -8.01 6.23 9.38
C GLY A 84 -7.84 7.01 8.07
N PHE A 85 -8.87 7.07 7.20
CA PHE A 85 -8.85 7.84 5.94
C PHE A 85 -9.37 9.27 6.05
N LEU A 86 -10.01 9.63 7.16
CA LEU A 86 -10.53 10.99 7.39
C LEU A 86 -9.39 11.98 7.68
N MET A 87 -8.33 11.97 6.88
CA MET A 87 -7.20 12.89 6.95
C MET A 87 -7.59 14.32 6.54
N ASP A 88 -8.57 14.45 5.65
CA ASP A 88 -9.13 15.75 5.27
C ASP A 88 -10.25 16.13 6.25
N ILE A 89 -9.92 17.03 7.19
CA ILE A 89 -10.86 17.58 8.18
C ILE A 89 -12.03 18.30 7.51
N ASP A 90 -11.84 18.94 6.35
CA ASP A 90 -12.93 19.61 5.64
C ASP A 90 -13.91 18.59 5.03
N LEU A 91 -13.39 17.48 4.49
CA LEU A 91 -14.23 16.35 4.08
C LEU A 91 -15.01 15.79 5.28
N ALA A 92 -14.36 15.58 6.43
CA ALA A 92 -15.01 15.09 7.63
C ALA A 92 -16.16 16.01 8.09
N ARG A 93 -15.99 17.33 8.00
CA ARG A 93 -17.03 18.33 8.27
C ARG A 93 -18.18 18.25 7.27
N GLU A 94 -17.86 18.04 6.00
CA GLU A 94 -18.87 17.85 4.96
C GLU A 94 -19.70 16.59 5.20
N LEU A 95 -19.08 15.48 5.63
CA LEU A 95 -19.82 14.27 6.03
C LEU A 95 -20.78 14.57 7.19
N ALA A 96 -20.29 15.24 8.24
CA ALA A 96 -21.11 15.62 9.39
C ALA A 96 -22.31 16.48 8.97
N ARG A 97 -22.08 17.48 8.11
CA ARG A 97 -23.11 18.36 7.57
C ARG A 97 -24.13 17.60 6.72
N ARG A 98 -23.66 16.70 5.84
CA ARG A 98 -24.50 15.84 4.99
C ARG A 98 -25.40 14.94 5.81
N ASN A 99 -24.87 14.39 6.90
CA ASN A 99 -25.56 13.41 7.74
C ASN A 99 -26.32 14.05 8.92
N GLY A 100 -26.23 15.37 9.10
CA GLY A 100 -26.90 16.08 10.18
C GLY A 100 -26.41 15.69 11.57
N CYS A 101 -25.19 15.17 11.69
CA CYS A 101 -24.59 14.78 12.97
C CYS A 101 -23.63 15.85 13.50
N ARG A 102 -23.34 15.79 14.80
CA ARG A 102 -22.39 16.72 15.44
C ARG A 102 -20.97 16.36 15.01
N PHE A 103 -20.24 17.35 14.51
CA PHE A 103 -18.80 17.23 14.28
C PHE A 103 -18.02 17.30 15.61
N PRO A 104 -17.10 16.36 15.91
CA PRO A 104 -16.35 16.32 17.17
C PRO A 104 -15.15 17.28 17.13
N GLU A 105 -15.41 18.58 17.26
CA GLU A 105 -14.38 19.65 17.26
C GLU A 105 -13.27 19.43 18.29
N GLU A 106 -13.61 18.81 19.43
CA GLU A 106 -12.68 18.50 20.50
C GLU A 106 -11.59 17.48 20.12
N LEU A 107 -11.78 16.75 19.01
CA LEU A 107 -10.82 15.78 18.49
C LEU A 107 -9.91 16.36 17.40
N VAL A 108 -10.06 17.64 17.03
CA VAL A 108 -9.22 18.24 15.98
C VAL A 108 -7.96 18.86 16.57
N ASP A 109 -6.80 18.40 16.10
CA ASP A 109 -5.52 19.09 16.27
C ASP A 109 -5.48 20.28 15.31
N LYS A 110 -5.80 21.46 15.83
CA LYS A 110 -5.84 22.71 15.05
C LYS A 110 -4.47 23.12 14.52
N ALA A 111 -3.37 22.67 15.13
CA ALA A 111 -2.02 23.06 14.70
C ALA A 111 -1.60 22.28 13.45
N ASN A 112 -1.95 21.00 13.39
CA ASN A 112 -1.55 20.09 12.32
C ASN A 112 -2.69 19.75 11.34
N ASN A 113 -3.90 20.29 11.58
CA ASN A 113 -5.12 20.04 10.81
C ASN A 113 -5.40 18.54 10.62
N ARG A 114 -5.36 17.78 11.71
CA ARG A 114 -5.56 16.32 11.77
C ARG A 114 -6.32 15.91 13.02
N TRP A 115 -6.65 14.63 13.18
CA TRP A 115 -7.25 14.13 14.42
C TRP A 115 -6.22 14.03 15.54
N LEU A 116 -6.63 14.37 16.76
CA LEU A 116 -5.85 14.20 17.96
C LEU A 116 -5.71 12.72 18.29
N TYR A 117 -4.48 12.29 18.55
CA TYR A 117 -4.23 10.99 19.15
C TYR A 117 -4.24 11.09 20.68
N ARG A 118 -5.24 10.46 21.32
CA ARG A 118 -5.38 10.41 22.80
C ARG A 118 -5.16 9.01 23.39
N GLY A 119 -4.56 8.10 22.62
CA GLY A 119 -4.35 6.70 23.01
C GLY A 119 -3.08 6.41 23.81
N LYS A 120 -2.22 7.40 24.06
CA LYS A 120 -0.88 7.20 24.62
C LYS A 120 -0.86 6.43 25.96
N GLU A 121 -1.77 6.77 26.88
CA GLU A 121 -1.85 6.14 28.20
C GLU A 121 -2.82 4.95 28.23
N ASN A 122 -3.78 4.94 27.32
CA ASN A 122 -4.79 3.90 27.20
C ASN A 122 -5.27 3.79 25.75
N PHE A 123 -4.93 2.69 25.09
CA PHE A 123 -5.30 2.43 23.71
C PHE A 123 -6.83 2.37 23.51
N ASP A 124 -7.60 2.02 24.54
CA ASP A 124 -9.07 2.03 24.46
C ASP A 124 -9.64 3.44 24.22
N ILE A 125 -8.96 4.50 24.68
CA ILE A 125 -9.37 5.89 24.39
C ILE A 125 -9.23 6.17 22.89
N PHE A 126 -8.15 5.70 22.26
CA PHE A 126 -7.99 5.82 20.81
C PHE A 126 -9.10 5.06 20.07
N LEU A 127 -9.46 3.84 20.50
CA LEU A 127 -10.57 3.10 19.90
C LEU A 127 -11.91 3.83 20.05
N GLN A 128 -12.15 4.52 21.16
CA GLN A 128 -13.34 5.35 21.36
C GLN A 128 -13.35 6.58 20.43
N ASP A 129 -12.21 7.26 20.28
CA ASP A 129 -12.06 8.40 19.38
C ASP A 129 -12.25 7.97 17.92
N PHE A 130 -11.63 6.85 17.53
CA PHE A 130 -11.78 6.25 16.21
C PHE A 130 -13.25 5.93 15.89
N ARG A 131 -13.99 5.34 16.85
CA ARG A 131 -15.43 5.11 16.70
C ARG A 131 -16.21 6.41 16.57
N THR A 132 -15.92 7.40 17.40
CA THR A 132 -16.57 8.73 17.37
C THR A 132 -16.38 9.41 16.01
N ILE A 133 -15.20 9.29 15.40
CA ILE A 133 -14.91 9.82 14.06
C ILE A 133 -15.59 8.98 12.98
N SER A 134 -15.63 7.66 13.14
CA SER A 134 -16.31 6.75 12.19
C SER A 134 -17.82 6.97 12.15
N GLU A 135 -18.44 7.46 13.23
CA GLU A 135 -19.85 7.89 13.27
C GLU A 135 -20.16 9.06 12.34
N LEU A 136 -19.18 9.69 11.69
CA LEU A 136 -19.45 10.66 10.63
C LEU A 136 -19.92 9.99 9.31
N ILE A 137 -19.73 8.68 9.17
CA ILE A 137 -20.00 7.88 7.95
C ILE A 137 -21.37 7.21 8.09
N HIS A 138 -22.36 7.63 7.29
CA HIS A 138 -23.73 7.08 7.36
C HIS A 138 -24.23 6.49 6.04
N THR A 139 -23.75 7.01 4.91
CA THR A 139 -24.30 6.73 3.59
C THR A 139 -23.23 6.13 2.67
N PRO A 140 -23.62 5.39 1.61
CA PRO A 140 -22.68 4.93 0.59
C PRO A 140 -21.84 6.05 -0.02
N LYS A 141 -22.43 7.24 -0.15
CA LYS A 141 -21.74 8.41 -0.70
C LYS A 141 -20.56 8.85 0.17
N ASP A 142 -20.66 8.70 1.50
CA ASP A 142 -19.58 8.97 2.44
C ASP A 142 -18.37 8.08 2.17
N ILE A 143 -18.59 6.77 2.07
CA ILE A 143 -17.53 5.80 1.75
C ILE A 143 -16.95 6.06 0.34
N GLU A 144 -17.79 6.37 -0.64
CA GLU A 144 -17.32 6.69 -1.99
C GLU A 144 -16.40 7.92 -2.00
N ASP A 145 -16.78 9.00 -1.30
CA ASP A 145 -15.97 10.22 -1.22
C ASP A 145 -14.66 9.98 -0.45
N LEU A 146 -14.70 9.23 0.65
CA LEU A 146 -13.53 8.83 1.42
C LEU A 146 -12.53 8.04 0.57
N MET A 147 -13.01 6.99 -0.09
CA MET A 147 -12.17 6.14 -0.92
C MET A 147 -11.60 6.93 -2.11
N TYR A 148 -12.37 7.83 -2.72
CA TYR A 148 -11.86 8.70 -3.78
C TYR A 148 -10.78 9.67 -3.28
N ALA A 149 -11.00 10.31 -2.12
CA ALA A 149 -10.03 11.22 -1.51
C ALA A 149 -8.70 10.51 -1.18
N PHE A 150 -8.77 9.30 -0.60
CA PHE A 150 -7.59 8.48 -0.37
C PHE A 150 -6.88 8.10 -1.67
N TYR A 151 -7.61 7.71 -2.72
CA TYR A 151 -7.02 7.39 -4.03
C TYR A 151 -6.28 8.60 -4.63
N LYS A 152 -6.86 9.81 -4.48
CA LYS A 152 -6.22 11.07 -4.91
C LYS A 152 -4.93 11.34 -4.13
N TYR A 153 -4.95 11.16 -2.81
CA TYR A 153 -3.74 11.23 -1.99
C TYR A 153 -2.66 10.25 -2.48
N CYS A 154 -3.03 8.98 -2.73
CA CYS A 154 -2.10 8.01 -3.27
C CYS A 154 -1.46 8.47 -4.60
N TYR A 155 -2.26 9.02 -5.52
CA TYR A 155 -1.78 9.56 -6.78
C TYR A 155 -0.80 10.73 -6.58
N GLU A 156 -1.16 11.71 -5.76
CA GLU A 156 -0.36 12.91 -5.49
C GLU A 156 1.01 12.54 -4.89
N HIS A 157 1.07 11.50 -4.07
CA HIS A 157 2.26 11.10 -3.33
C HIS A 157 3.05 9.92 -3.93
N ASN A 158 2.70 9.50 -5.16
CA ASN A 158 3.31 8.37 -5.87
C ASN A 158 3.21 7.05 -5.09
N VAL A 159 2.09 6.82 -4.41
CA VAL A 159 1.74 5.52 -3.85
C VAL A 159 1.25 4.65 -5.00
N ILE A 160 2.13 3.74 -5.46
CA ILE A 160 1.92 2.94 -6.66
C ILE A 160 1.01 1.73 -6.43
N PHE A 161 0.94 1.26 -5.18
CA PHE A 161 0.03 0.21 -4.74
C PHE A 161 -0.42 0.47 -3.30
N ALA A 162 -1.72 0.41 -3.06
CA ALA A 162 -2.31 0.53 -1.74
C ALA A 162 -3.30 -0.61 -1.47
N LEU A 163 -3.34 -1.05 -0.21
CA LEU A 163 -4.23 -2.12 0.28
C LEU A 163 -4.96 -1.67 1.54
N PRO A 164 -5.88 -0.70 1.45
CA PRO A 164 -6.67 -0.30 2.59
C PRO A 164 -7.53 -1.40 3.19
N GLY A 165 -7.51 -1.43 4.52
CA GLY A 165 -8.32 -2.26 5.38
C GLY A 165 -9.69 -1.66 5.61
N ILE A 166 -10.73 -2.45 5.35
CA ILE A 166 -12.13 -2.09 5.56
C ILE A 166 -12.79 -3.10 6.50
N SER A 167 -13.73 -2.64 7.31
CA SER A 167 -14.59 -3.44 8.16
C SER A 167 -16.01 -2.89 8.14
N TRP A 168 -16.97 -3.78 7.95
CA TRP A 168 -18.39 -3.42 7.95
C TRP A 168 -18.92 -3.14 9.37
N VAL A 169 -18.22 -3.61 10.41
CA VAL A 169 -18.70 -3.61 11.81
C VAL A 169 -19.05 -2.19 12.30
N GLN A 170 -18.32 -1.17 11.83
CA GLN A 170 -18.41 0.23 12.24
C GLN A 170 -19.65 0.93 11.69
N CYS A 171 -20.26 0.38 10.63
CA CYS A 171 -21.41 1.00 9.95
C CYS A 171 -22.54 0.01 9.67
N GLN A 172 -22.49 -1.19 10.26
CA GLN A 172 -23.48 -2.26 10.06
C GLN A 172 -24.90 -1.89 10.52
N ASP A 173 -25.03 -0.89 11.39
CA ASP A 173 -26.30 -0.32 11.84
C ASP A 173 -26.87 0.71 10.85
N LYS A 174 -26.04 1.23 9.94
CA LYS A 174 -26.37 2.31 9.00
C LYS A 174 -26.53 1.83 7.56
N MET A 175 -25.76 0.83 7.15
CA MET A 175 -25.80 0.24 5.80
C MET A 175 -25.57 -1.26 5.85
N ASP A 176 -26.15 -1.98 4.88
CA ASP A 176 -25.93 -3.42 4.79
C ASP A 176 -24.56 -3.77 4.17
N PHE A 177 -24.20 -5.05 4.24
CA PHE A 177 -22.89 -5.53 3.80
C PHE A 177 -22.65 -5.34 2.28
N VAL A 178 -23.69 -5.50 1.46
CA VAL A 178 -23.60 -5.36 0.01
C VAL A 178 -23.48 -3.89 -0.38
N GLU A 179 -24.30 -3.04 0.24
CA GLU A 179 -24.28 -1.58 0.10
C GLU A 179 -22.90 -1.02 0.47
N PHE A 180 -22.35 -1.44 1.62
CA PHE A 180 -20.98 -1.12 2.06
C PHE A 180 -19.92 -1.46 1.00
N ASN A 181 -19.97 -2.68 0.44
CA ASN A 181 -19.04 -3.12 -0.59
C ASN A 181 -19.19 -2.32 -1.90
N ASN A 182 -20.43 -2.06 -2.32
CA ASN A 182 -20.71 -1.27 -3.52
C ASN A 182 -20.24 0.18 -3.36
N ALA A 183 -20.30 0.75 -2.16
CA ALA A 183 -19.81 2.09 -1.86
C ALA A 183 -18.28 2.21 -2.05
N TYR A 184 -17.50 1.28 -1.49
CA TYR A 184 -16.05 1.22 -1.75
C TYR A 184 -15.74 0.98 -3.22
N ASN A 185 -16.48 0.09 -3.88
CA ASN A 185 -16.32 -0.19 -5.30
C ASN A 185 -16.58 1.06 -6.16
N ALA A 186 -17.57 1.89 -5.82
CA ALA A 186 -17.85 3.14 -6.51
C ALA A 186 -16.69 4.14 -6.36
N GLY A 187 -16.16 4.31 -5.15
CA GLY A 187 -15.02 5.18 -4.89
C GLY A 187 -13.75 4.71 -5.64
N LEU A 188 -13.49 3.41 -5.62
CA LEU A 188 -12.41 2.78 -6.39
C LEU A 188 -12.61 2.96 -7.89
N ALA A 189 -13.82 2.74 -8.42
CA ALA A 189 -14.10 2.89 -9.85
C ALA A 189 -13.91 4.34 -10.33
N ARG A 190 -14.27 5.33 -9.50
CA ARG A 190 -14.02 6.75 -9.77
C ARG A 190 -12.51 7.04 -9.77
N GLY A 191 -11.79 6.61 -8.73
CA GLY A 191 -10.34 6.78 -8.62
C GLY A 191 -9.55 6.09 -9.74
N ILE A 192 -9.92 4.86 -10.12
CA ILE A 192 -9.26 4.11 -11.22
C ILE A 192 -9.31 4.86 -12.54
N LYS A 193 -10.43 5.53 -12.85
CA LYS A 193 -10.61 6.28 -14.12
C LYS A 193 -9.67 7.48 -14.22
N GLU A 194 -9.36 8.12 -13.09
CA GLU A 194 -8.53 9.35 -13.07
C GLU A 194 -7.06 9.07 -12.74
N PHE A 195 -6.80 8.09 -11.86
CA PHE A 195 -5.50 7.91 -11.21
C PHE A 195 -4.87 6.53 -11.47
N GLY A 196 -5.58 5.63 -12.15
CA GLY A 196 -5.20 4.22 -12.32
C GLY A 196 -3.87 3.96 -13.05
N GLN A 197 -3.36 4.93 -13.82
CA GLN A 197 -2.05 4.84 -14.47
C GLN A 197 -0.89 4.86 -13.46
N THR A 198 -1.05 5.58 -12.35
CA THR A 198 -0.03 5.70 -11.32
C THR A 198 -0.31 4.74 -10.18
N THR A 199 -1.54 4.74 -9.66
CA THR A 199 -1.91 4.05 -8.42
C THR A 199 -2.80 2.85 -8.70
N ILE A 200 -2.58 1.76 -7.97
CA ILE A 200 -3.49 0.61 -7.92
C ILE A 200 -3.96 0.44 -6.48
N CYS A 201 -5.26 0.58 -6.25
CA CYS A 201 -5.86 0.26 -4.95
C CYS A 201 -6.62 -1.07 -5.00
N ARG A 202 -6.46 -1.86 -3.95
CA ARG A 202 -7.22 -3.09 -3.64
C ARG A 202 -7.66 -3.03 -2.19
N LEU A 203 -8.55 -3.92 -1.78
CA LEU A 203 -9.12 -3.92 -0.45
C LEU A 203 -8.60 -5.12 0.35
N ARG A 204 -8.34 -4.87 1.63
CA ARG A 204 -8.24 -5.88 2.68
C ARG A 204 -9.50 -5.80 3.50
N TYR A 205 -10.16 -6.92 3.75
CA TYR A 205 -11.26 -6.96 4.68
C TYR A 205 -10.75 -7.37 6.06
N TYR A 206 -10.95 -6.55 7.08
CA TYR A 206 -10.62 -6.88 8.46
C TYR A 206 -11.79 -7.58 9.14
N GLN A 207 -11.51 -8.76 9.68
CA GLN A 207 -12.26 -9.27 10.83
C GLN A 207 -11.79 -8.57 12.10
N GLU A 208 -12.68 -8.41 13.07
CA GLU A 208 -12.36 -7.76 14.33
C GLU A 208 -12.28 -8.75 15.48
N ARG A 209 -11.28 -8.58 16.34
CA ARG A 209 -11.05 -9.47 17.49
C ARG A 209 -12.16 -9.45 18.53
N HIS A 210 -12.82 -8.31 18.70
CA HIS A 210 -13.71 -8.02 19.83
C HIS A 210 -15.20 -8.20 19.51
N VAL A 211 -15.55 -8.57 18.27
CA VAL A 211 -16.94 -8.95 17.96
C VAL A 211 -17.24 -10.34 18.48
N ASP A 212 -18.52 -10.60 18.75
CA ASP A 212 -18.93 -11.95 19.14
C ASP A 212 -18.75 -12.95 17.99
N THR A 213 -18.68 -14.24 18.36
CA THR A 213 -18.47 -15.33 17.41
C THR A 213 -19.57 -15.40 16.34
N GLN A 214 -20.81 -15.04 16.67
CA GLN A 214 -21.93 -15.11 15.73
C GLN A 214 -21.79 -14.07 14.62
N LEU A 215 -21.43 -12.83 14.96
CA LEU A 215 -21.16 -11.78 14.00
C LEU A 215 -19.90 -12.08 13.18
N PHE A 216 -18.84 -12.57 13.83
CA PHE A 216 -17.62 -13.01 13.15
C PHE A 216 -17.92 -14.05 12.06
N GLU A 217 -18.68 -15.09 12.39
CA GLU A 217 -19.08 -16.14 11.45
C GLU A 217 -20.04 -15.63 10.37
N LYS A 218 -20.98 -14.74 10.72
CA LYS A 218 -21.86 -14.09 9.73
C LYS A 218 -21.07 -13.34 8.67
N ILE A 219 -20.11 -12.50 9.08
CA ILE A 219 -19.27 -11.75 8.13
C ILE A 219 -18.47 -12.69 7.24
N ARG A 220 -17.93 -13.78 7.79
CA ARG A 220 -17.23 -14.80 6.99
C ARG A 220 -18.14 -15.44 5.95
N SER A 221 -19.36 -15.80 6.32
CA SER A 221 -20.36 -16.34 5.38
C SER A 221 -20.73 -15.33 4.29
N LEU A 222 -20.87 -14.06 4.65
CA LEU A 222 -21.16 -12.99 3.68
C LEU A 222 -20.02 -12.79 2.67
N LEU A 223 -18.77 -12.80 3.12
CA LEU A 223 -17.59 -12.73 2.24
C LEU A 223 -17.49 -13.90 1.26
N GLN A 224 -17.96 -15.09 1.66
CA GLN A 224 -18.02 -16.28 0.81
C GLN A 224 -19.20 -16.24 -0.17
N ALA A 225 -20.37 -15.78 0.29
CA ALA A 225 -21.58 -15.67 -0.52
C ALA A 225 -21.50 -14.54 -1.56
N HIS A 226 -20.79 -13.46 -1.22
CA HIS A 226 -20.66 -12.26 -2.04
C HIS A 226 -19.19 -11.86 -2.22
N PRO A 227 -18.38 -12.67 -2.94
CA PRO A 227 -16.97 -12.37 -3.14
C PRO A 227 -16.81 -11.09 -3.97
N ASN A 228 -16.31 -10.03 -3.34
CA ASN A 228 -16.03 -8.76 -4.01
C ASN A 228 -14.67 -8.84 -4.72
N PRO A 229 -14.59 -8.59 -6.05
CA PRO A 229 -13.34 -8.69 -6.81
C PRO A 229 -12.26 -7.68 -6.40
N MET A 230 -12.63 -6.65 -5.63
CA MET A 230 -11.68 -5.67 -5.09
C MET A 230 -11.01 -6.14 -3.80
N ILE A 231 -11.62 -7.07 -3.06
CA ILE A 231 -11.04 -7.63 -1.83
C ILE A 231 -10.06 -8.74 -2.22
N MET A 232 -8.79 -8.54 -1.90
CA MET A 232 -7.75 -9.57 -2.12
C MET A 232 -7.20 -10.19 -0.85
N THR A 233 -7.51 -9.62 0.32
CA THR A 233 -6.90 -10.02 1.58
C THR A 233 -7.96 -10.07 2.68
N ILE A 234 -7.91 -11.10 3.52
CA ILE A 234 -8.58 -11.15 4.82
C ILE A 234 -7.54 -10.86 5.90
N GLY A 235 -7.84 -9.86 6.74
CA GLY A 235 -7.04 -9.45 7.88
C GLY A 235 -7.76 -9.72 9.21
N LEU A 236 -7.02 -9.60 10.31
CA LEU A 236 -7.57 -9.53 11.67
C LEU A 236 -7.03 -8.26 12.36
N ALA A 237 -7.93 -7.44 12.88
CA ALA A 237 -7.65 -6.16 13.54
C ALA A 237 -8.40 -6.02 14.88
N GLY A 238 -8.25 -4.87 15.52
CA GLY A 238 -8.76 -4.58 16.87
C GLY A 238 -7.76 -4.95 17.97
N GLY A 239 -8.11 -4.62 19.21
CA GLY A 239 -7.24 -4.82 20.37
C GLY A 239 -6.82 -6.28 20.57
N GLU A 240 -5.51 -6.51 20.67
CA GLU A 240 -4.94 -7.85 20.84
C GLU A 240 -5.07 -8.37 22.28
N ASN A 241 -5.12 -7.47 23.26
CA ASN A 241 -5.24 -7.82 24.67
C ASN A 241 -6.50 -8.66 24.93
N GLY A 242 -6.34 -9.85 25.50
CA GLY A 242 -7.42 -10.81 25.74
C GLY A 242 -7.88 -11.61 24.50
N PHE A 243 -7.45 -11.22 23.30
CA PHE A 243 -7.85 -11.84 22.03
C PHE A 243 -6.65 -12.23 21.17
N PRO A 244 -5.75 -13.12 21.63
CA PRO A 244 -4.55 -13.51 20.89
C PRO A 244 -4.89 -14.22 19.57
N PHE A 245 -3.98 -14.16 18.59
CA PHE A 245 -4.18 -14.79 17.27
C PHE A 245 -4.54 -16.29 17.33
N SER A 246 -4.07 -17.02 18.36
CA SER A 246 -4.36 -18.44 18.55
C SER A 246 -5.86 -18.77 18.63
N MET A 247 -6.71 -17.84 19.10
CA MET A 247 -8.17 -18.02 19.12
C MET A 247 -8.78 -18.07 17.72
N PHE A 248 -8.13 -17.42 16.75
CA PHE A 248 -8.63 -17.26 15.38
C PHE A 248 -7.94 -18.18 14.38
N LYS A 249 -6.81 -18.80 14.75
CA LYS A 249 -5.99 -19.64 13.85
C LYS A 249 -6.79 -20.70 13.10
N LYS A 250 -7.81 -21.30 13.72
CA LYS A 250 -8.68 -22.29 13.04
C LYS A 250 -9.35 -21.72 11.77
N TYR A 251 -9.84 -20.48 11.83
CA TYR A 251 -10.51 -19.83 10.71
C TYR A 251 -9.54 -19.56 9.56
N TYR A 252 -8.29 -19.25 9.88
CA TYR A 252 -7.21 -19.06 8.91
C TYR A 252 -6.77 -20.38 8.25
N VAL A 253 -6.81 -21.50 8.98
CA VAL A 253 -6.61 -22.84 8.41
C VAL A 253 -7.74 -23.15 7.41
N ASP A 254 -9.00 -22.88 7.79
CA ASP A 254 -10.15 -23.08 6.91
C ASP A 254 -10.04 -22.21 5.64
N ASP A 255 -9.64 -20.95 5.77
CA ASP A 255 -9.43 -20.06 4.63
C ASP A 255 -8.33 -20.56 3.68
N ARG A 256 -7.24 -21.12 4.23
CA ARG A 256 -6.22 -21.78 3.39
C ARG A 256 -6.76 -22.99 2.65
N ALA A 257 -7.59 -23.82 3.29
CA ALA A 257 -8.22 -24.95 2.63
C ALA A 257 -9.19 -24.47 1.53
N ASN A 258 -9.98 -23.42 1.80
CA ASN A 258 -10.93 -22.85 0.85
C ASN A 258 -10.28 -22.34 -0.44
N ARG A 259 -9.06 -21.79 -0.36
CA ARG A 259 -8.28 -21.34 -1.53
C ARG A 259 -7.96 -22.45 -2.53
N GLN A 260 -7.85 -23.69 -2.06
CA GLN A 260 -7.50 -24.85 -2.88
C GLN A 260 -8.69 -25.43 -3.66
N VAL A 261 -9.91 -25.03 -3.30
CA VAL A 261 -11.14 -25.44 -4.00
C VAL A 261 -11.25 -24.64 -5.31
N PRO A 262 -11.30 -25.30 -6.49
CA PRO A 262 -11.35 -24.61 -7.77
C PRO A 262 -12.48 -23.57 -7.84
N ASN A 263 -12.19 -22.40 -8.41
CA ASN A 263 -13.10 -21.27 -8.58
C ASN A 263 -13.49 -20.51 -7.31
N ASN A 264 -13.05 -20.93 -6.12
CA ASN A 264 -13.19 -20.09 -4.93
C ASN A 264 -12.32 -18.83 -5.06
N GLN A 265 -12.82 -17.70 -4.54
CA GLN A 265 -12.05 -16.47 -4.46
C GLN A 265 -10.79 -16.70 -3.63
N TRP A 266 -9.64 -16.33 -4.18
CA TRP A 266 -8.38 -16.33 -3.45
C TRP A 266 -8.29 -15.06 -2.63
N TYR A 267 -8.24 -15.20 -1.32
CA TYR A 267 -7.88 -14.11 -0.41
C TYR A 267 -6.57 -14.43 0.24
N PHE A 268 -5.59 -13.52 0.21
CA PHE A 268 -4.41 -13.57 1.05
C PHE A 268 -4.75 -13.38 2.54
N LEU A 269 -3.93 -13.87 3.47
CA LEU A 269 -4.21 -13.86 4.92
C LEU A 269 -3.15 -13.00 5.62
N THR A 270 -3.59 -12.05 6.44
CA THR A 270 -2.75 -11.26 7.33
C THR A 270 -3.42 -11.08 8.68
N ALA A 271 -2.68 -10.59 9.67
CA ALA A 271 -3.21 -10.24 10.99
C ALA A 271 -2.28 -9.22 11.65
N HIS A 272 -2.85 -8.36 12.50
CA HIS A 272 -2.07 -7.55 13.44
C HIS A 272 -1.33 -8.46 14.40
N MET A 273 -0.01 -8.34 14.46
CA MET A 273 0.85 -9.07 15.37
C MET A 273 1.72 -8.05 16.12
N GLU A 274 1.22 -7.54 17.24
CA GLU A 274 1.84 -6.40 17.97
C GLU A 274 2.29 -6.80 19.37
N GLU A 275 1.82 -6.09 20.40
CA GLU A 275 2.38 -6.09 21.75
C GLU A 275 2.30 -7.46 22.43
N TYR A 276 1.29 -8.26 22.12
CA TYR A 276 1.07 -9.57 22.74
C TYR A 276 1.49 -10.74 21.83
N SER A 277 2.13 -10.44 20.70
CA SER A 277 2.61 -11.40 19.72
C SER A 277 4.11 -11.67 19.91
N THR A 278 4.43 -12.53 20.87
CA THR A 278 5.81 -12.98 21.14
C THR A 278 6.42 -13.70 19.93
N PRO A 279 7.77 -13.79 19.83
CA PRO A 279 8.43 -14.46 18.71
C PRO A 279 7.91 -15.90 18.43
N PRO A 280 7.68 -16.78 19.42
CA PRO A 280 7.07 -18.09 19.17
C PRO A 280 5.65 -18.03 18.57
N GLN A 281 4.84 -17.04 18.96
CA GLN A 281 3.50 -16.84 18.39
C GLN A 281 3.57 -16.34 16.95
N ILE A 282 4.52 -15.46 16.64
CA ILE A 282 4.80 -15.01 15.26
C ILE A 282 5.18 -16.21 14.39
N VAL A 283 6.09 -17.08 14.84
CA VAL A 283 6.47 -18.30 14.11
C VAL A 283 5.25 -19.19 13.86
N ALA A 284 4.43 -19.42 14.89
CA ALA A 284 3.23 -20.24 14.76
C ALA A 284 2.16 -19.63 13.84
N ALA A 285 2.12 -18.30 13.73
CA ALA A 285 1.22 -17.59 12.83
C ALA A 285 1.72 -17.64 11.37
N ALA A 286 3.05 -17.67 11.13
CA ALA A 286 3.64 -17.78 9.79
C ALA A 286 3.26 -19.09 9.06
N GLU A 287 2.78 -20.11 9.78
CA GLU A 287 2.24 -21.34 9.18
C GLU A 287 1.01 -21.08 8.31
N VAL A 288 0.21 -20.06 8.65
CA VAL A 288 -1.08 -19.76 8.03
C VAL A 288 -1.14 -18.36 7.42
N LEU A 289 -0.40 -17.38 7.92
CA LEU A 289 -0.37 -16.02 7.38
C LEU A 289 0.54 -15.93 6.16
N ASP A 290 0.24 -14.99 5.26
CA ASP A 290 1.05 -14.70 4.07
C ASP A 290 2.07 -13.60 4.32
N TRP A 291 1.72 -12.64 5.17
CA TRP A 291 2.54 -11.60 5.78
C TRP A 291 1.88 -11.18 7.10
N MET A 292 2.51 -10.29 7.87
CA MET A 292 1.97 -9.84 9.15
C MET A 292 1.96 -8.32 9.23
N ALA A 293 0.89 -7.78 9.80
CA ALA A 293 0.84 -6.38 10.18
C ALA A 293 1.70 -6.14 11.42
N HIS A 294 2.52 -5.09 11.38
CA HIS A 294 3.48 -4.72 12.40
C HIS A 294 4.59 -5.74 12.67
N GLY A 295 4.57 -6.48 13.77
CA GLY A 295 5.55 -7.52 14.11
C GLY A 295 6.89 -7.02 14.62
N ARG A 296 6.98 -5.80 15.16
CA ARG A 296 8.25 -5.19 15.61
C ARG A 296 9.02 -6.03 16.64
N HIS A 297 8.33 -6.77 17.51
CA HIS A 297 8.92 -7.64 18.54
C HIS A 297 9.73 -8.82 17.98
N ILE A 298 9.62 -9.12 16.68
CA ILE A 298 10.48 -10.11 16.05
C ILE A 298 11.97 -9.71 16.11
N ALA A 299 12.26 -8.41 16.21
CA ALA A 299 13.63 -7.90 16.30
C ALA A 299 14.28 -8.12 17.68
N ASP A 300 13.48 -8.51 18.68
CA ASP A 300 13.91 -8.79 20.05
C ASP A 300 14.58 -10.18 20.17
N ASP A 301 14.30 -11.11 19.24
CA ASP A 301 14.89 -12.44 19.17
C ASP A 301 15.59 -12.69 17.83
N GLU A 302 16.92 -12.76 17.87
CA GLU A 302 17.76 -12.91 16.67
C GLU A 302 17.50 -14.23 15.92
N LYS A 303 17.24 -15.33 16.63
CA LYS A 303 16.94 -16.62 15.99
C LYS A 303 15.60 -16.56 15.26
N CYS A 304 14.63 -15.90 15.87
CA CYS A 304 13.33 -15.74 15.28
C CYS A 304 13.39 -14.82 14.04
N LEU A 305 14.15 -13.73 14.13
CA LEU A 305 14.43 -12.83 13.00
C LEU A 305 15.12 -13.56 11.84
N GLU A 306 16.13 -14.40 12.11
CA GLU A 306 16.80 -15.24 11.12
C GLU A 306 15.83 -16.23 10.46
N GLU A 307 14.96 -16.87 11.23
CA GLU A 307 13.98 -17.81 10.68
C GLU A 307 12.95 -17.10 9.79
N MET A 308 12.42 -15.95 10.23
CA MET A 308 11.50 -15.13 9.42
C MET A 308 12.17 -14.67 8.12
N ALA A 309 13.45 -14.28 8.18
CA ALA A 309 14.22 -13.96 6.99
C ALA A 309 14.38 -15.16 6.05
N ARG A 310 14.68 -16.35 6.60
CA ARG A 310 14.87 -17.59 5.85
C ARG A 310 13.61 -18.02 5.10
N ILE A 311 12.43 -17.93 5.73
CA ILE A 311 11.15 -18.27 5.08
C ILE A 311 10.59 -17.11 4.24
N GLY A 312 11.22 -15.94 4.33
CA GLY A 312 10.84 -14.74 3.60
C GLY A 312 9.54 -14.09 4.09
N GLN A 313 9.22 -14.25 5.38
CA GLN A 313 8.08 -13.61 6.04
C GLN A 313 8.27 -12.09 6.04
N LEU A 314 7.24 -11.36 5.63
CA LEU A 314 7.24 -9.90 5.56
C LEU A 314 6.35 -9.29 6.64
N PHE A 315 6.72 -8.06 7.02
CA PHE A 315 6.12 -7.28 8.10
C PHE A 315 5.70 -5.90 7.59
N GLU A 316 4.52 -5.43 7.98
CA GLU A 316 4.00 -4.11 7.63
C GLU A 316 4.34 -3.14 8.76
N SER A 317 5.49 -2.46 8.68
CA SER A 317 5.90 -1.55 9.74
C SER A 317 5.20 -0.19 9.58
N CYS A 318 4.77 0.37 10.71
CA CYS A 318 4.04 1.63 10.81
C CYS A 318 4.77 2.61 11.75
N PRO A 319 5.95 3.16 11.38
CA PRO A 319 6.87 3.81 12.33
C PRO A 319 6.30 5.02 13.08
N LEU A 320 5.39 5.78 12.44
CA LEU A 320 4.75 6.93 13.09
C LEU A 320 3.62 6.50 14.04
N SER A 321 2.93 5.41 13.73
CA SER A 321 1.99 4.74 14.66
C SER A 321 2.75 4.15 15.83
N ASP A 322 3.86 3.43 15.59
CA ASP A 322 4.71 2.87 16.64
C ASP A 322 5.20 3.97 17.61
N GLN A 323 5.62 5.13 17.09
CA GLN A 323 6.03 6.26 17.91
C GLN A 323 4.89 6.81 18.77
N ALA A 324 3.68 6.91 18.22
CA ALA A 324 2.53 7.46 18.92
C ALA A 324 1.97 6.49 19.97
N CYS A 325 1.82 5.22 19.59
CA CYS A 325 1.19 4.16 20.36
C CYS A 325 2.13 3.48 21.35
N CYS A 326 3.43 3.44 21.09
CA CYS A 326 4.43 2.79 21.95
C CYS A 326 5.58 3.74 22.35
N PRO A 327 5.33 4.97 22.83
CA PRO A 327 6.36 5.99 23.01
C PRO A 327 7.44 5.63 24.04
N ASP A 328 7.19 4.71 24.96
CA ASP A 328 8.20 4.24 25.91
C ASP A 328 9.23 3.31 25.24
N GLN A 329 8.83 2.59 24.19
CA GLN A 329 9.70 1.70 23.42
C GLN A 329 10.25 2.40 22.16
N VAL A 330 9.45 3.30 21.57
CA VAL A 330 9.76 4.06 20.35
C VAL A 330 9.52 5.55 20.63
N PRO A 331 10.40 6.23 21.39
CA PRO A 331 10.19 7.64 21.75
C PRO A 331 10.27 8.58 20.54
N SER A 332 10.95 8.16 19.48
CA SER A 332 11.07 8.87 18.21
C SER A 332 11.58 7.94 17.11
N VAL A 333 11.35 8.29 15.84
CA VAL A 333 11.81 7.50 14.68
C VAL A 333 13.32 7.20 14.71
N ASP A 334 14.17 8.13 15.16
CA ASP A 334 15.63 7.92 15.27
C ASP A 334 16.04 6.94 16.39
N LYS A 335 15.10 6.61 17.30
CA LYS A 335 15.28 5.62 18.37
C LYS A 335 14.61 4.28 18.08
N HIS A 336 14.02 4.12 16.88
CA HIS A 336 13.34 2.89 16.46
C HIS A 336 14.34 1.81 16.02
N TRP A 337 15.04 1.21 16.98
CA TRP A 337 16.08 0.21 16.71
C TRP A 337 15.51 -1.09 16.12
N GLN A 338 14.27 -1.47 16.47
CA GLN A 338 13.61 -2.65 15.88
C GLN A 338 13.40 -2.45 14.37
N LEU A 339 12.88 -1.29 13.96
CA LEU A 339 12.74 -0.95 12.55
C LEU A 339 14.10 -0.97 11.85
N ARG A 340 15.15 -0.44 12.48
CA ARG A 340 16.51 -0.47 11.90
C ARG A 340 16.97 -1.90 11.58
N LYS A 341 16.84 -2.83 12.53
CA LYS A 341 17.18 -4.25 12.31
C LYS A 341 16.35 -4.87 11.18
N LEU A 342 15.06 -4.55 11.13
CA LEU A 342 14.15 -5.08 10.11
C LEU A 342 14.46 -4.56 8.70
N LEU A 343 14.84 -3.29 8.59
CA LEU A 343 15.32 -2.68 7.34
C LEU A 343 16.63 -3.32 6.89
N ASP A 344 17.58 -3.56 7.80
CA ASP A 344 18.87 -4.21 7.48
C ASP A 344 18.67 -5.62 6.90
N ARG A 345 17.61 -6.31 7.33
CA ARG A 345 17.22 -7.65 6.84
C ARG A 345 16.27 -7.62 5.64
N GLY A 346 15.80 -6.44 5.22
CA GLY A 346 14.88 -6.28 4.10
C GLY A 346 13.54 -6.98 4.31
N LEU A 347 13.02 -6.99 5.54
CA LEU A 347 11.80 -7.72 5.93
C LEU A 347 10.54 -6.87 6.03
N VAL A 348 10.65 -5.56 5.82
CA VAL A 348 9.53 -4.63 6.03
C VAL A 348 9.06 -3.94 4.76
N SER A 349 7.77 -3.66 4.71
CA SER A 349 7.21 -2.51 4.00
C SER A 349 6.99 -1.37 5.00
N LEU A 350 6.95 -0.12 4.51
CA LEU A 350 6.63 1.06 5.31
C LEU A 350 5.20 1.50 5.02
N ASN A 351 4.40 1.70 6.05
CA ASN A 351 2.97 1.95 5.94
C ASN A 351 2.52 3.00 6.95
N SER A 352 1.29 3.48 6.77
CA SER A 352 0.77 4.64 7.51
C SER A 352 -0.17 4.33 8.66
N ASP A 353 -0.80 3.15 8.67
CA ASP A 353 -1.77 2.76 9.69
C ASP A 353 -3.02 3.65 9.66
N ASP A 354 -3.18 4.54 10.65
CA ASP A 354 -4.29 5.50 10.71
C ASP A 354 -3.83 6.91 10.31
N GLN A 355 -3.82 7.19 9.00
CA GLN A 355 -3.30 8.45 8.43
C GLN A 355 -3.92 9.70 9.04
N GLY A 356 -5.22 9.66 9.33
CA GLY A 356 -5.94 10.76 9.95
C GLY A 356 -5.38 11.19 11.31
N PHE A 357 -4.63 10.32 12.00
CA PHE A 357 -4.02 10.59 13.30
C PHE A 357 -2.51 10.79 13.20
N PHE A 358 -1.81 9.87 12.51
CA PHE A 358 -0.35 9.78 12.56
C PHE A 358 0.35 10.48 11.39
N GLY A 359 -0.38 10.77 10.31
CA GLY A 359 0.17 11.27 9.05
C GLY A 359 0.28 10.19 7.97
N GLY A 360 0.28 10.60 6.71
CA GLY A 360 0.25 9.69 5.58
C GLY A 360 1.59 9.00 5.27
N VAL A 361 1.58 7.97 4.43
CA VAL A 361 2.79 7.19 4.08
C VAL A 361 3.93 8.02 3.48
N ALA A 362 3.63 9.17 2.85
CA ALA A 362 4.67 10.08 2.37
C ALA A 362 5.48 10.70 3.51
N GLU A 363 4.81 11.04 4.62
CA GLU A 363 5.46 11.51 5.86
C GLU A 363 6.29 10.38 6.46
N VAL A 364 5.77 9.14 6.49
CA VAL A 364 6.51 7.96 6.97
C VAL A 364 7.84 7.80 6.25
N TYR A 365 7.84 7.77 4.91
CA TYR A 365 9.06 7.64 4.12
C TYR A 365 10.04 8.80 4.35
N ALA A 366 9.53 10.03 4.48
CA ALA A 366 10.35 11.20 4.73
C ALA A 366 10.99 11.18 6.13
N GLU A 367 10.24 10.78 7.15
CA GLU A 367 10.71 10.70 8.53
C GLU A 367 11.72 9.56 8.70
N VAL A 368 11.46 8.38 8.11
CA VAL A 368 12.42 7.28 8.10
C VAL A 368 13.71 7.72 7.39
N PHE A 369 13.63 8.31 6.20
CA PHE A 369 14.84 8.80 5.49
C PHE A 369 15.66 9.79 6.32
N LYS A 370 15.00 10.75 6.98
CA LYS A 370 15.67 11.85 7.70
C LYS A 370 16.18 11.46 9.08
N LYS A 371 15.38 10.71 9.85
CA LYS A 371 15.64 10.44 11.27
C LYS A 371 16.25 9.06 11.50
N LEU A 372 15.92 8.08 10.66
CA LEU A 372 16.47 6.73 10.74
C LEU A 372 17.23 6.41 9.45
N PRO A 373 18.50 6.83 9.33
CA PRO A 373 19.22 7.13 8.08
C PRO A 373 19.15 6.02 7.03
N ALA A 374 18.01 5.91 6.36
CA ALA A 374 17.71 4.91 5.36
C ALA A 374 18.07 5.47 3.99
N SER A 375 18.81 4.69 3.22
CA SER A 375 19.12 4.97 1.83
C SER A 375 17.88 4.84 0.95
N PHE A 376 17.92 5.46 -0.23
CA PHE A 376 16.89 5.25 -1.25
C PHE A 376 16.74 3.78 -1.66
N VAL A 377 17.83 2.99 -1.59
CA VAL A 377 17.82 1.55 -1.86
C VAL A 377 16.97 0.80 -0.82
N GLU A 378 17.08 1.16 0.46
CA GLU A 378 16.26 0.57 1.53
C GLU A 378 14.80 0.97 1.39
N LEU A 379 14.50 2.24 1.11
CA LEU A 379 13.13 2.69 0.87
C LEU A 379 12.49 2.00 -0.34
N LEU A 380 13.25 1.80 -1.43
CA LEU A 380 12.78 1.03 -2.58
C LEU A 380 12.60 -0.45 -2.25
N ASN A 381 13.42 -1.02 -1.37
CA ASN A 381 13.21 -2.39 -0.88
C ASN A 381 11.88 -2.49 -0.11
N CYS A 382 11.52 -1.48 0.69
CA CYS A 382 10.22 -1.41 1.34
C CYS A 382 9.07 -1.33 0.33
N THR A 383 9.19 -0.50 -0.71
CA THR A 383 8.22 -0.43 -1.80
C THR A 383 8.09 -1.76 -2.55
N LEU A 384 9.21 -2.42 -2.87
CA LEU A 384 9.20 -3.72 -3.52
C LEU A 384 8.52 -4.77 -2.64
N ASN A 385 8.86 -4.82 -1.35
CA ASN A 385 8.20 -5.71 -0.39
C ASN A 385 6.69 -5.43 -0.33
N GLY A 386 6.25 -4.18 -0.41
CA GLY A 386 4.83 -3.83 -0.46
C GLY A 386 4.12 -4.28 -1.75
N VAL A 387 4.80 -4.26 -2.90
CA VAL A 387 4.25 -4.78 -4.17
C VAL A 387 4.26 -6.31 -4.22
N SER A 388 5.27 -6.96 -3.62
CA SER A 388 5.47 -8.41 -3.63
C SER A 388 5.31 -9.03 -2.24
N HIS A 389 4.31 -8.58 -1.48
CA HIS A 389 4.13 -8.93 -0.07
C HIS A 389 3.71 -10.40 0.15
N ALA A 390 3.07 -11.02 -0.85
CA ALA A 390 2.63 -12.41 -0.77
C ALA A 390 3.79 -13.40 -0.68
N SER A 391 3.66 -14.35 0.25
CA SER A 391 4.63 -15.44 0.44
C SER A 391 4.79 -16.30 -0.83
N GLN A 392 6.02 -16.78 -1.07
CA GLN A 392 6.32 -17.63 -2.22
C GLN A 392 5.45 -18.89 -2.23
N ARG A 393 5.21 -19.49 -1.05
CA ARG A 393 4.34 -20.66 -0.88
C ARG A 393 2.94 -20.38 -1.43
N SER A 394 2.34 -19.28 -1.01
CA SER A 394 0.98 -18.93 -1.44
C SER A 394 0.88 -18.60 -2.91
N LEU A 395 1.92 -18.02 -3.51
CA LEU A 395 1.91 -17.79 -4.96
C LEU A 395 2.03 -19.09 -5.76
N LEU A 396 2.80 -20.07 -5.28
CA LEU A 396 2.85 -21.40 -5.89
C LEU A 396 1.50 -22.10 -5.80
N ASP A 397 0.88 -22.07 -4.62
CA ASP A 397 -0.47 -22.61 -4.41
C ASP A 397 -1.50 -21.88 -5.29
N MET A 398 -1.48 -20.54 -5.35
CA MET A 398 -2.39 -19.76 -6.18
C MET A 398 -2.24 -20.11 -7.67
N LYS A 399 -0.99 -20.27 -8.15
CA LYS A 399 -0.73 -20.69 -9.53
C LYS A 399 -1.29 -22.08 -9.82
N GLN A 400 -1.20 -22.99 -8.85
CA GLN A 400 -1.68 -24.36 -8.99
C GLN A 400 -3.20 -24.47 -8.95
N TYR A 401 -3.84 -23.84 -7.94
CA TYR A 401 -5.26 -24.03 -7.65
C TYR A 401 -6.16 -22.95 -8.25
N GLN A 402 -5.64 -21.73 -8.49
CA GLN A 402 -6.39 -20.57 -9.01
C GLN A 402 -5.60 -19.84 -10.12
N PRO A 403 -5.22 -20.52 -11.23
CA PRO A 403 -4.29 -19.96 -12.23
C PRO A 403 -4.76 -18.65 -12.87
N GLU A 404 -6.06 -18.45 -13.04
CA GLU A 404 -6.60 -17.19 -13.57
C GLU A 404 -6.45 -16.02 -12.59
N GLN A 405 -6.70 -16.27 -11.30
CA GLN A 405 -6.52 -15.26 -10.26
C GLN A 405 -5.03 -14.96 -10.07
N PHE A 406 -4.17 -15.98 -10.15
CA PHE A 406 -2.71 -15.82 -10.18
C PHE A 406 -2.27 -14.90 -11.32
N ALA A 407 -2.76 -15.12 -12.55
CA ALA A 407 -2.43 -14.26 -13.69
C ALA A 407 -2.87 -12.80 -13.47
N LYS A 408 -4.06 -12.58 -12.91
CA LYS A 408 -4.56 -11.24 -12.56
C LYS A 408 -3.69 -10.57 -11.48
N TYR A 409 -3.31 -11.32 -10.44
CA TYR A 409 -2.42 -10.82 -9.39
C TYR A 409 -1.04 -10.46 -9.95
N MET A 410 -0.46 -11.30 -10.81
CA MET A 410 0.84 -11.04 -11.44
C MET A 410 0.82 -9.79 -12.34
N ASP A 411 -0.30 -9.47 -13.00
CA ASP A 411 -0.43 -8.20 -13.73
C ASP A 411 -0.32 -6.98 -12.77
N ILE A 412 -0.91 -7.07 -11.56
CA ILE A 412 -0.82 -6.00 -10.53
C ILE A 412 0.62 -5.85 -10.04
N VAL A 413 1.27 -6.97 -9.68
CA VAL A 413 2.68 -6.97 -9.24
C VAL A 413 3.55 -6.33 -10.31
N THR A 414 3.36 -6.73 -11.57
CA THR A 414 4.17 -6.25 -12.70
C THR A 414 4.03 -4.75 -12.95
N LEU A 415 2.84 -4.19 -12.77
CA LEU A 415 2.65 -2.73 -12.81
C LEU A 415 3.45 -2.02 -11.71
N GLY A 416 3.55 -2.61 -10.51
CA GLY A 416 4.39 -2.08 -9.45
C GLY A 416 5.89 -2.14 -9.81
N LEU A 417 6.34 -3.27 -10.37
CA LEU A 417 7.72 -3.45 -10.82
C LEU A 417 8.11 -2.46 -11.93
N LEU A 418 7.22 -2.21 -12.89
CA LEU A 418 7.43 -1.21 -13.95
C LEU A 418 7.67 0.18 -13.39
N LYS A 419 6.91 0.58 -12.36
CA LYS A 419 7.04 1.91 -11.72
C LYS A 419 8.29 2.01 -10.86
N ILE A 420 8.68 0.94 -10.18
CA ILE A 420 9.96 0.86 -9.46
C ILE A 420 11.12 0.99 -10.45
N GLU A 421 11.12 0.21 -11.53
CA GLU A 421 12.18 0.26 -12.54
C GLU A 421 12.23 1.61 -13.27
N PHE A 422 11.08 2.25 -13.53
CA PHE A 422 11.04 3.61 -14.06
C PHE A 422 11.79 4.59 -13.15
N PHE A 423 11.54 4.54 -11.84
CA PHE A 423 12.26 5.39 -10.89
C PHE A 423 13.76 5.08 -10.86
N CYS A 424 14.15 3.80 -10.85
CA CYS A 424 15.57 3.41 -10.91
C CYS A 424 16.25 3.96 -12.18
N GLN A 425 15.58 3.83 -13.33
CA GLN A 425 16.08 4.32 -14.60
C GLN A 425 16.15 5.86 -14.64
N TYR A 426 15.20 6.56 -14.01
CA TYR A 426 15.26 8.02 -13.82
C TYR A 426 16.40 8.42 -12.88
N ALA A 427 16.59 7.74 -11.75
CA ALA A 427 17.66 8.02 -10.82
C ALA A 427 19.04 7.86 -11.50
N ALA A 428 19.20 6.85 -12.35
CA ALA A 428 20.40 6.64 -13.16
C ALA A 428 20.70 7.80 -14.13
N LEU A 429 19.72 8.64 -14.49
CA LEU A 429 19.93 9.82 -15.33
C LEU A 429 20.58 10.99 -14.59
N LEU A 430 20.33 11.12 -13.29
CA LEU A 430 20.69 12.30 -12.50
C LEU A 430 22.17 12.71 -12.62
N PRO A 431 23.15 11.77 -12.58
CA PRO A 431 24.57 12.11 -12.78
C PRO A 431 24.92 12.71 -14.15
N HIS A 432 24.09 12.46 -15.17
CA HIS A 432 24.33 12.89 -16.55
C HIS A 432 23.66 14.24 -16.83
N LEU A 433 22.57 14.58 -16.13
CA LEU A 433 21.86 15.85 -16.33
C LEU A 433 22.80 17.05 -16.13
N VAL A 434 23.58 17.03 -15.06
CA VAL A 434 24.50 18.13 -14.68
C VAL A 434 25.63 18.36 -15.70
N LYS A 435 25.81 17.45 -16.67
CA LYS A 435 26.85 17.54 -17.71
C LYS A 435 26.35 18.19 -19.01
N LEU A 436 25.05 18.44 -19.13
CA LEU A 436 24.47 19.03 -20.35
C LEU A 436 24.76 20.54 -20.41
N ALA A 437 25.02 21.07 -21.61
CA ALA A 437 25.21 22.51 -21.78
C ALA A 437 23.89 23.30 -21.69
N ASP A 438 22.76 22.70 -22.10
CA ASP A 438 21.44 23.34 -22.11
C ASP A 438 20.77 23.23 -20.73
N LEU A 439 20.80 24.33 -19.97
CA LEU A 439 20.19 24.43 -18.64
C LEU A 439 18.66 24.22 -18.67
N GLN A 440 17.96 24.63 -19.73
CA GLN A 440 16.51 24.43 -19.81
C GLN A 440 16.21 22.94 -20.02
N LEU A 441 16.97 22.26 -20.88
CA LEU A 441 16.86 20.81 -21.04
C LEU A 441 17.19 20.07 -19.73
N GLN A 442 18.19 20.52 -18.96
CA GLN A 442 18.46 19.95 -17.63
C GLN A 442 17.23 20.03 -16.71
N LYS A 443 16.62 21.22 -16.61
CA LYS A 443 15.42 21.45 -15.79
C LYS A 443 14.29 20.54 -16.24
N ASP A 444 14.01 20.50 -17.54
CA ASP A 444 12.92 19.70 -18.08
C ASP A 444 13.13 18.20 -17.83
N LEU A 445 14.35 17.69 -18.03
CA LEU A 445 14.70 16.29 -17.72
C LEU A 445 14.60 15.99 -16.22
N PHE A 446 14.97 16.95 -15.36
CA PHE A 446 14.85 16.80 -13.92
C PHE A 446 13.38 16.73 -13.47
N THR A 447 12.44 17.31 -14.22
CA THR A 447 11.00 17.19 -13.91
C THR A 447 10.41 15.81 -14.17
N ILE A 448 11.07 14.92 -14.93
CA ILE A 448 10.56 13.56 -15.24
C ILE A 448 10.16 12.81 -13.97
N ASP A 449 8.96 12.23 -13.98
CA ASP A 449 8.39 11.41 -12.92
C ASP A 449 7.47 10.32 -13.50
N LEU A 450 6.84 9.52 -12.62
CA LEU A 450 5.92 8.45 -13.02
C LEU A 450 4.69 8.92 -13.83
N LYS A 451 4.34 10.20 -13.71
CA LYS A 451 3.17 10.82 -14.37
C LYS A 451 3.55 11.39 -15.74
N THR A 452 4.84 11.46 -16.07
CA THR A 452 5.32 11.94 -17.37
C THR A 452 4.84 11.01 -18.49
N SER A 453 4.19 11.57 -19.51
CA SER A 453 3.62 10.79 -20.62
C SER A 453 4.70 10.28 -21.58
N VAL A 454 4.40 9.21 -22.33
CA VAL A 454 5.28 8.70 -23.40
C VAL A 454 5.58 9.79 -24.44
N ALA A 455 4.59 10.62 -24.78
CA ALA A 455 4.76 11.74 -25.71
C ALA A 455 5.75 12.79 -25.19
N ASN A 456 5.67 13.14 -23.89
CA ASN A 456 6.61 14.08 -23.28
C ASN A 456 8.02 13.50 -23.21
N LEU A 457 8.17 12.21 -22.86
CA LEU A 457 9.47 11.53 -22.87
C LEU A 457 10.09 11.54 -24.27
N ASN A 458 9.31 11.28 -25.32
CA ASN A 458 9.79 11.33 -26.70
C ASN A 458 10.13 12.76 -27.15
N GLY A 459 9.38 13.77 -26.69
CA GLY A 459 9.70 15.18 -26.94
C GLY A 459 11.01 15.61 -26.29
N LEU A 460 11.30 15.15 -25.06
CA LEU A 460 12.59 15.36 -24.40
C LEU A 460 13.72 14.62 -25.11
N LEU A 461 13.46 13.38 -25.54
CA LEU A 461 14.43 12.57 -26.29
C LEU A 461 14.91 13.27 -27.57
N ALA A 462 14.01 13.92 -28.30
CA ALA A 462 14.33 14.64 -29.53
C ALA A 462 15.23 15.88 -29.33
N ARG A 463 15.33 16.38 -28.10
CA ARG A 463 16.14 17.56 -27.74
C ARG A 463 17.55 17.20 -27.27
N ILE A 464 17.81 15.92 -26.97
CA ILE A 464 19.12 15.47 -26.49
C ILE A 464 20.10 15.38 -27.67
N PRO A 465 21.29 15.98 -27.58
CA PRO A 465 22.32 15.85 -28.61
C PRO A 465 22.72 14.39 -28.85
N ALA A 466 22.93 14.01 -30.12
CA ALA A 466 23.16 12.62 -30.52
C ALA A 466 24.46 12.01 -29.90
N GLU A 467 25.42 12.85 -29.55
CA GLU A 467 26.66 12.48 -28.87
C GLU A 467 26.44 12.03 -27.41
N GLN A 468 25.31 12.39 -26.78
CA GLN A 468 24.96 11.98 -25.41
C GLN A 468 24.30 10.58 -25.40
N GLN A 469 24.99 9.57 -25.93
CA GLN A 469 24.44 8.23 -26.18
C GLN A 469 23.82 7.58 -24.94
N GLU A 470 24.43 7.73 -23.76
CA GLU A 470 23.93 7.17 -22.49
C GLU A 470 22.58 7.76 -22.07
N LEU A 471 22.42 9.07 -22.27
CA LEU A 471 21.19 9.80 -21.94
C LEU A 471 20.07 9.45 -22.92
N VAL A 472 20.39 9.37 -24.22
CA VAL A 472 19.48 8.91 -25.28
C VAL A 472 18.95 7.52 -24.98
N GLU A 473 19.84 6.56 -24.68
CA GLU A 473 19.46 5.18 -24.37
C GLU A 473 18.60 5.10 -23.11
N SER A 474 18.96 5.83 -22.06
CA SER A 474 18.21 5.83 -20.80
C SER A 474 16.81 6.42 -20.94
N LEU A 475 16.64 7.51 -21.71
CA LEU A 475 15.30 8.05 -21.99
C LEU A 475 14.46 7.12 -22.87
N ARG A 476 15.07 6.40 -23.82
CA ARG A 476 14.38 5.37 -24.59
C ARG A 476 13.85 4.25 -23.69
N ILE A 477 14.64 3.82 -22.70
CA ILE A 477 14.19 2.82 -21.71
C ILE A 477 13.02 3.37 -20.88
N LEU A 478 13.08 4.63 -20.41
CA LEU A 478 11.96 5.26 -19.69
C LEU A 478 10.69 5.30 -20.54
N ALA A 479 10.79 5.68 -21.81
CA ALA A 479 9.66 5.70 -22.73
C ALA A 479 9.06 4.31 -22.93
N ALA A 480 9.89 3.27 -23.11
CA ALA A 480 9.44 1.89 -23.25
C ALA A 480 8.82 1.32 -21.96
N LEU A 481 9.37 1.67 -20.78
CA LEU A 481 8.77 1.34 -19.48
C LEU A 481 7.39 1.97 -19.32
N GLN A 482 7.26 3.25 -19.69
CA GLN A 482 5.99 3.96 -19.60
C GLN A 482 4.96 3.46 -20.63
N GLU A 483 5.38 3.08 -21.83
CA GLU A 483 4.53 2.40 -22.82
C GLU A 483 3.98 1.08 -22.26
N ALA A 484 4.85 0.24 -21.68
CA ALA A 484 4.44 -1.00 -21.04
C ALA A 484 3.47 -0.77 -19.87
N ASN A 485 3.74 0.25 -19.03
CA ASN A 485 2.86 0.64 -17.92
C ASN A 485 1.46 1.05 -18.40
N VAL A 486 1.38 1.91 -19.43
CA VAL A 486 0.10 2.36 -20.01
C VAL A 486 -0.69 1.17 -20.56
N ASN A 487 -0.04 0.31 -21.35
CA ASN A 487 -0.70 -0.84 -21.97
C ASN A 487 -1.22 -1.85 -20.94
N LEU A 488 -0.40 -2.20 -19.96
CA LEU A 488 -0.80 -3.14 -18.90
C LEU A 488 -1.86 -2.53 -17.98
N THR A 489 -1.78 -1.22 -17.70
CA THR A 489 -2.80 -0.49 -16.93
C THR A 489 -4.15 -0.59 -17.64
N ALA A 490 -4.23 -0.33 -18.94
CA ALA A 490 -5.48 -0.40 -19.68
C ALA A 490 -6.16 -1.78 -19.53
N LYS A 491 -5.38 -2.87 -19.66
CA LYS A 491 -5.84 -4.25 -19.45
C LYS A 491 -6.32 -4.50 -18.01
N VAL A 492 -5.60 -4.00 -17.00
CA VAL A 492 -5.99 -4.17 -15.58
C VAL A 492 -7.23 -3.34 -15.25
N THR A 493 -7.29 -2.08 -15.68
CA THR A 493 -8.42 -1.16 -15.48
C THR A 493 -9.69 -1.72 -16.08
N GLN A 494 -9.66 -2.15 -17.35
CA GLN A 494 -10.83 -2.72 -18.02
C GLN A 494 -11.39 -3.91 -17.24
N ARG A 495 -10.54 -4.89 -16.89
CA ARG A 495 -10.97 -6.07 -16.12
C ARG A 495 -11.48 -5.73 -14.72
N THR A 496 -10.84 -4.76 -14.06
CA THR A 496 -11.23 -4.34 -12.71
C THR A 496 -12.61 -3.69 -12.71
N LEU A 497 -12.85 -2.75 -13.64
CA LEU A 497 -14.15 -2.07 -13.77
C LEU A 497 -15.26 -3.05 -14.17
N GLN A 498 -14.98 -4.00 -15.07
CA GLN A 498 -15.92 -5.08 -15.41
C GLN A 498 -16.26 -5.95 -14.19
N GLY A 499 -15.26 -6.29 -13.36
CA GLY A 499 -15.49 -7.04 -12.12
C GLY A 499 -16.42 -6.29 -11.14
N ILE A 500 -16.18 -4.99 -10.95
CA ILE A 500 -17.03 -4.12 -10.11
C ILE A 500 -18.48 -4.10 -10.63
N GLU A 501 -18.66 -3.93 -11.95
CA GLU A 501 -19.98 -3.91 -12.58
C GLU A 501 -20.71 -5.26 -12.42
N GLN A 502 -19.99 -6.38 -12.59
CA GLN A 502 -20.53 -7.72 -12.39
C GLN A 502 -20.95 -7.95 -10.94
N PHE A 503 -20.13 -7.54 -9.97
CA PHE A 503 -20.48 -7.63 -8.54
C PHE A 503 -21.77 -6.86 -8.23
N THR A 504 -21.86 -5.62 -8.71
CA THR A 504 -23.04 -4.77 -8.53
C THR A 504 -24.29 -5.40 -9.16
N THR A 505 -24.15 -5.92 -10.38
CA THR A 505 -25.27 -6.56 -11.10
C THR A 505 -25.73 -7.86 -10.42
N ASN A 506 -24.80 -8.69 -9.95
CA ASN A 506 -25.14 -9.95 -9.30
C ASN A 506 -25.86 -9.70 -7.97
N THR A 507 -25.36 -8.76 -7.18
CA THR A 507 -25.96 -8.42 -5.88
C THR A 507 -27.32 -7.73 -5.98
N GLN A 508 -27.66 -7.11 -7.11
CA GLN A 508 -29.02 -6.62 -7.39
C GLN A 508 -30.00 -7.73 -7.83
N LYS A 509 -29.50 -8.81 -8.46
CA LYS A 509 -30.33 -9.91 -8.98
C LYS A 509 -30.72 -10.92 -7.90
N PHE A 510 -29.80 -11.21 -6.99
CA PHE A 510 -30.13 -11.94 -5.78
C PHE A 510 -30.78 -10.91 -4.87
N ASP A 511 -32.08 -11.04 -4.63
CA ASP A 511 -32.87 -10.20 -3.73
C ASP A 511 -32.28 -10.28 -2.31
N TYR A 512 -31.19 -9.55 -2.08
CA TYR A 512 -30.50 -9.46 -0.81
C TYR A 512 -31.50 -8.76 0.11
N GLN A 513 -32.20 -9.58 0.90
CA GLN A 513 -33.12 -9.10 1.91
C GLN A 513 -32.27 -8.67 3.12
N PRO A 514 -32.21 -7.36 3.44
CA PRO A 514 -31.49 -6.91 4.62
C PRO A 514 -32.07 -7.62 5.84
N ASP A 515 -31.22 -8.18 6.69
CA ASP A 515 -31.67 -8.80 7.94
C ASP A 515 -32.37 -7.73 8.81
N GLN A 516 -33.71 -7.71 8.84
CA GLN A 516 -34.51 -6.80 9.67
C GLN A 516 -34.34 -7.00 11.20
N LYS A 517 -33.45 -7.91 11.64
CA LYS A 517 -33.55 -8.54 12.96
C LYS A 517 -32.67 -7.99 14.07
N TYR A 518 -31.76 -7.04 13.83
CA TYR A 518 -30.72 -6.72 14.82
C TYR A 518 -30.66 -5.27 15.32
N SER A 519 -31.69 -4.46 15.05
CA SER A 519 -31.86 -3.15 15.73
C SER A 519 -32.12 -3.25 17.26
N SER A 520 -32.13 -4.47 17.83
CA SER A 520 -32.51 -4.72 19.24
C SER A 520 -31.38 -5.23 20.15
N LEU A 521 -30.14 -5.35 19.66
CA LEU A 521 -29.01 -5.89 20.46
C LEU A 521 -28.01 -4.85 20.99
N MET A 522 -28.35 -3.56 20.97
CA MET A 522 -27.54 -2.49 21.60
C MET A 522 -27.87 -2.35 23.10
N GLY A 523 -27.53 -3.39 23.86
CA GLY A 523 -27.53 -3.37 25.32
C GLY A 523 -26.15 -3.75 25.86
N PHE A 524 -25.14 -2.91 25.63
CA PHE A 524 -23.88 -2.99 26.36
C PHE A 524 -23.62 -1.63 27.06
N GLN A 525 -23.73 -1.67 28.39
CA GLN A 525 -23.27 -0.63 29.33
C GLN A 525 -21.76 -0.71 29.52
#